data_AF-A0A2N3BRM6-F1
#
_entry.id   AF-A0A2N3BRM6-F1
#
_cell.length_a   1.000
_cell.length_b   1.000
_cell.length_c   1.000
_cell.angle_alpha   90.00
_cell.angle_beta   90.00
_cell.angle_gamma   90.00
#
_symmetry.space_group_name_H-M   'P 1'
#
loop_
_entity.id
_entity.type
_entity.pdbx_description
1 polymer ?
#
loop_
_entity_poly.entity_id
_entity_poly.type
_entity_poly.pdbx_seq_one_letter_code
_entity_poly.pdbx_strand_id
1 'polypeptide(L)'
;MLAAPRGGVADDLKMIRGVGPALERVLNGIGVWHFDQIASWKARDIAFVDSRMDRFKGRITRDEWVAQARILARGGETDFSARVVKGEVY
;
A
#
# COMPACT_ATOMS: atom_id res chain seq x y z
N MET A 1 -13.82 0.72 1.08
CA MET A 1 -12.98 -0.50 1.21
C MET A 1 -13.70 -1.64 0.53
N LEU A 2 -12.95 -2.61 0.02
CA LEU A 2 -13.51 -3.79 -0.64
C LEU A 2 -13.84 -4.87 0.43
N ALA A 3 -14.67 -5.86 0.07
CA ALA A 3 -14.94 -7.03 0.94
C ALA A 3 -13.96 -8.21 0.69
N ALA A 4 -13.37 -8.27 -0.50
CA ALA A 4 -12.36 -9.24 -0.90
C ALA A 4 -11.50 -8.62 -2.03
N PRO A 5 -10.30 -9.16 -2.30
CA PRO A 5 -9.54 -8.77 -3.49
C PRO A 5 -10.34 -9.06 -4.76
N ARG A 6 -10.33 -8.11 -5.71
CA ARG A 6 -10.95 -8.30 -7.02
C ARG A 6 -10.30 -9.51 -7.71
N GLY A 7 -11.13 -10.43 -8.21
CA GLY A 7 -10.65 -11.65 -8.86
C GLY A 7 -9.95 -12.65 -7.93
N GLY A 8 -10.01 -12.47 -6.60
CA GLY A 8 -9.33 -13.34 -5.65
C GLY A 8 -7.82 -13.09 -5.54
N VAL A 9 -7.28 -12.11 -6.26
CA VAL A 9 -5.84 -11.80 -6.30
C VAL A 9 -5.62 -10.39 -5.76
N ALA A 10 -4.73 -10.26 -4.79
CA ALA A 10 -4.29 -8.98 -4.26
C ALA A 10 -2.97 -8.55 -4.92
N ASP A 11 -2.74 -7.24 -5.00
CA ASP A 11 -1.42 -6.71 -5.32
C ASP A 11 -0.46 -6.98 -4.15
N ASP A 12 0.85 -7.03 -4.45
CA ASP A 12 1.88 -7.05 -3.42
C ASP A 12 2.10 -5.62 -2.90
N LEU A 13 1.40 -5.25 -1.83
CA LEU A 13 1.49 -3.92 -1.24
C LEU A 13 2.87 -3.64 -0.64
N LYS A 14 3.69 -4.66 -0.37
CA LYS A 14 5.09 -4.48 0.08
C LYS A 14 5.97 -3.89 -1.01
N MET A 15 5.50 -3.76 -2.26
CA MET A 15 6.16 -2.97 -3.29
C MET A 15 6.14 -1.46 -2.98
N ILE A 16 5.31 -1.00 -2.04
CA ILE A 16 5.30 0.38 -1.57
C ILE A 16 6.28 0.53 -0.40
N ARG A 17 7.22 1.47 -0.51
CA ARG A 17 8.15 1.78 0.58
C ARG A 17 7.40 2.11 1.86
N GLY A 18 7.79 1.47 2.95
CA GLY A 18 7.18 1.67 4.28
C GLY A 18 6.04 0.69 4.57
N VAL A 19 5.56 -0.06 3.58
CA VAL A 19 4.63 -1.19 3.76
C VAL A 19 5.43 -2.48 3.90
N GLY A 20 5.54 -2.99 5.13
CA GLY A 20 6.11 -4.32 5.37
C GLY A 20 5.03 -5.42 5.44
N PRO A 21 5.41 -6.70 5.54
CA PRO A 21 4.48 -7.84 5.58
C PRO A 21 3.41 -7.73 6.68
N ALA A 22 3.76 -7.17 7.84
CA ALA A 22 2.80 -6.95 8.92
C ALA A 22 1.78 -5.86 8.59
N LEU A 23 2.19 -4.81 7.87
CA LEU A 23 1.34 -3.68 7.53
C LEU A 23 0.43 -4.02 6.35
N GLU A 24 0.93 -4.76 5.37
CA GLU A 24 0.11 -5.37 4.31
C GLU A 24 -1.02 -6.23 4.89
N ARG A 25 -0.74 -7.06 5.90
CA ARG A 25 -1.80 -7.83 6.60
C ARG A 25 -2.85 -6.93 7.26
N VAL A 26 -2.45 -5.81 7.86
CA VAL A 26 -3.39 -4.85 8.45
C VAL A 26 -4.24 -4.20 7.35
N LEU A 27 -3.62 -3.77 6.24
CA LEU A 27 -4.29 -3.17 5.10
C LEU A 27 -5.31 -4.13 4.46
N ASN A 28 -4.90 -5.37 4.22
CA ASN A 28 -5.77 -6.42 3.71
C ASN A 28 -6.94 -6.68 4.67
N GLY A 29 -6.69 -6.69 5.99
CA GLY A 29 -7.73 -6.85 7.01
C GLY A 29 -8.78 -5.73 7.05
N ILE A 30 -8.45 -4.53 6.55
CA ILE A 30 -9.39 -3.39 6.45
C ILE A 30 -9.92 -3.17 5.03
N GLY A 31 -9.66 -4.11 4.11
CA GLY A 31 -10.20 -4.10 2.76
C GLY A 31 -9.43 -3.27 1.74
N VAL A 32 -8.11 -3.15 1.93
CA VAL A 32 -7.15 -2.56 1.00
C VAL A 32 -6.27 -3.68 0.47
N TRP A 33 -6.44 -4.04 -0.81
CA TRP A 33 -5.68 -5.11 -1.46
C TRP A 33 -4.98 -4.68 -2.73
N HIS A 34 -5.25 -3.48 -3.23
CA HIS A 34 -4.82 -3.05 -4.56
C HIS A 34 -4.17 -1.67 -4.53
N PHE A 35 -3.19 -1.46 -5.40
CA PHE A 35 -2.48 -0.19 -5.55
C PHE A 35 -3.44 0.93 -5.96
N ASP A 36 -4.43 0.66 -6.82
CA ASP A 36 -5.40 1.66 -7.27
C ASP A 36 -6.24 2.25 -6.11
N GLN A 37 -6.53 1.44 -5.09
CA GLN A 37 -7.21 1.89 -3.88
C GLN A 37 -6.36 2.96 -3.18
N ILE A 38 -5.08 2.66 -2.95
CA ILE A 38 -4.12 3.57 -2.30
C ILE A 38 -3.87 4.81 -3.16
N ALA A 39 -3.72 4.62 -4.48
CA ALA A 39 -3.50 5.69 -5.46
C ALA A 39 -4.64 6.72 -5.50
N SER A 40 -5.87 6.27 -5.19
CA SER A 40 -7.09 7.08 -5.16
C SER A 40 -7.33 7.80 -3.83
N TRP A 41 -6.56 7.51 -2.78
CA TRP A 41 -6.77 8.11 -1.47
C TRP A 41 -6.62 9.62 -1.49
N LYS A 42 -7.61 10.29 -0.90
CA LYS A 42 -7.57 11.72 -0.56
C LYS A 42 -7.21 11.88 0.91
N ALA A 43 -6.98 13.12 1.34
CA ALA A 43 -6.61 13.43 2.73
C ALA A 43 -7.54 12.77 3.77
N ARG A 44 -8.84 12.71 3.50
CA ARG A 44 -9.82 12.03 4.38
C ARG A 44 -9.58 10.52 4.48
N ASP A 45 -9.22 9.87 3.37
CA ASP A 45 -9.03 8.43 3.30
C ASP A 45 -7.71 8.08 3.99
N ILE A 46 -6.67 8.89 3.76
CA ILE A 46 -5.39 8.80 4.48
C ILE A 46 -5.63 8.90 5.99
N ALA A 47 -6.31 9.94 6.47
CA ALA A 47 -6.57 10.12 7.90
C ALA A 47 -7.36 8.94 8.50
N PHE A 48 -8.34 8.41 7.76
CA PHE A 48 -9.16 7.27 8.17
C PHE A 48 -8.39 5.94 8.21
N VAL A 49 -7.48 5.71 7.28
CA VAL A 49 -6.61 4.52 7.30
C VAL A 49 -5.57 4.68 8.40
N ASP A 50 -4.94 5.85 8.50
CA ASP A 50 -3.93 6.16 9.51
C ASP A 50 -4.46 6.00 10.93
N SER A 51 -5.72 6.40 11.19
CA SER A 51 -6.34 6.21 12.50
C SER A 51 -6.51 4.74 12.90
N ARG A 52 -6.53 3.81 11.94
CA ARG A 52 -6.61 2.35 12.17
C ARG A 52 -5.24 1.68 12.31
N MET A 53 -4.17 2.41 12.02
CA MET A 53 -2.82 1.89 12.00
C MET A 53 -2.10 2.19 13.32
N ASP A 54 -2.49 1.52 14.42
CA ASP A 54 -2.06 1.82 15.80
C ASP A 54 -0.59 2.27 15.96
N ARG A 55 0.38 1.34 15.83
CA ARG A 55 1.83 1.65 15.91
C ARG A 55 2.46 2.14 14.60
N PHE A 56 1.65 2.29 13.55
CA PHE A 56 2.11 2.56 12.18
C PHE A 56 1.61 3.92 11.65
N LYS A 57 1.04 4.76 12.50
CA LYS A 57 0.51 6.09 12.15
C LYS A 57 1.57 7.00 11.52
N GLY A 58 1.11 7.90 10.66
CA GLY A 58 1.90 8.87 9.91
C GLY A 58 2.65 8.30 8.71
N ARG A 59 2.72 6.97 8.54
CA ARG A 59 3.55 6.34 7.50
C ARG A 59 3.04 6.59 6.08
N ILE A 60 1.72 6.67 5.89
CA ILE A 60 1.12 6.87 4.56
C ILE A 60 1.66 8.16 3.92
N THR A 61 1.73 9.24 4.69
CA THR A 61 2.23 10.55 4.22
C THR A 61 3.75 10.60 4.24
N ARG A 62 4.38 10.19 5.35
CA ARG A 62 5.84 10.25 5.52
C ARG A 62 6.58 9.45 4.44
N ASP A 63 6.06 8.29 4.09
CA ASP A 63 6.66 7.39 3.10
C ASP A 63 5.98 7.54 1.72
N GLU A 64 5.17 8.58 1.50
CA GLU A 64 4.59 8.94 0.19
C GLU A 64 3.84 7.81 -0.54
N TRP A 65 3.04 7.02 0.19
CA TRP A 65 2.43 5.80 -0.37
C TRP A 65 1.53 6.08 -1.58
N VAL A 66 0.76 7.18 -1.55
CA VAL A 66 -0.17 7.54 -2.63
C VAL A 66 0.59 7.79 -3.94
N ALA A 67 1.78 8.42 -3.88
CA ALA A 67 2.58 8.70 -5.06
C ALA A 67 3.14 7.40 -5.66
N GLN A 68 3.70 6.53 -4.83
CA GLN A 68 4.21 5.22 -5.25
C GLN A 68 3.11 4.33 -5.81
N ALA A 69 1.97 4.26 -5.13
CA ALA A 69 0.82 3.47 -5.57
C ALA A 69 0.27 3.92 -6.92
N ARG A 70 0.33 5.23 -7.25
CA ARG A 70 -0.07 5.73 -8.59
C ARG A 70 0.83 5.21 -9.71
N ILE A 71 2.11 5.03 -9.44
CA ILE A 71 3.07 4.47 -10.40
C ILE A 71 2.78 2.98 -10.59
N LEU A 72 2.70 2.24 -9.47
CA LEU A 72 2.46 0.79 -9.47
C LEU A 72 1.09 0.43 -10.08
N ALA A 73 0.03 1.19 -9.78
CA ALA A 73 -1.31 0.96 -10.34
C ALA A 73 -1.38 1.14 -11.87
N ARG A 74 -0.38 1.78 -12.48
CA ARG A 74 -0.25 1.93 -13.94
C ARG A 74 0.69 0.90 -14.57
N GLY A 75 1.15 -0.08 -13.78
CA GLY A 75 2.15 -1.06 -14.20
C GLY A 75 3.58 -0.49 -14.25
N GLY A 76 3.81 0.69 -13.68
CA GLY A 76 5.15 1.26 -13.57
C GLY A 76 5.94 0.66 -12.41
N GLU A 77 7.22 0.99 -12.35
CA GLU A 77 8.14 0.55 -11.30
C GLU A 77 8.73 1.78 -10.57
N THR A 78 8.99 1.62 -9.27
CA THR A 78 9.75 2.57 -8.45
C THR A 78 11.12 1.99 -8.11
N ASP A 79 12.10 2.83 -7.77
CA ASP A 79 13.41 2.34 -7.31
C ASP A 79 13.31 1.36 -6.14
N PHE A 80 12.32 1.55 -5.26
CA PHE A 80 12.09 0.64 -4.13
C PHE A 80 11.50 -0.69 -4.59
N SER A 81 10.45 -0.68 -5.42
CA SER A 81 9.84 -1.91 -5.93
C SER A 81 10.80 -2.73 -6.79
N ALA A 82 11.69 -2.09 -7.57
CA ALA A 82 12.74 -2.76 -8.32
C ALA A 82 13.66 -3.59 -7.41
N ARG A 83 13.98 -3.06 -6.22
CA ARG A 83 14.81 -3.76 -5.22
C ARG A 83 14.08 -4.89 -4.53
N VAL A 84 12.77 -4.74 -4.29
CA VAL A 84 11.91 -5.82 -3.79
C VAL A 84 11.89 -6.98 -4.79
N VAL A 85 11.73 -6.70 -6.09
CA VAL A 85 11.74 -7.73 -7.15
C VAL A 85 13.07 -8.48 -7.19
N LYS A 86 14.19 -7.79 -6.93
CA LYS A 86 15.53 -8.39 -6.85
C LYS A 86 15.80 -9.19 -5.56
N GLY A 87 14.87 -9.19 -4.60
CA GLY A 87 15.04 -9.84 -3.31
C GLY A 87 16.03 -9.11 -2.39
N GLU A 88 16.30 -7.84 -2.64
CA GLU A 88 17.20 -7.03 -1.80
C GLU A 88 16.49 -6.46 -0.56
N VAL A 89 15.16 -6.59 -0.50
CA VAL A 89 14.31 -6.02 0.54
C VAL A 89 13.26 -7.05 0.96
N TYR A 90 13.24 -7.33 2.27
CA TYR A 90 12.46 -8.37 2.98
C TYR A 90 13.01 -9.79 2.86
#